data_AF-A0A4C2EBW0-F1
#
_entry.id   AF-A0A4C2EBW0-F1
#
_cell.length_a   1.000
_cell.length_b   1.000
_cell.length_c   1.000
_cell.angle_alpha   90.00
_cell.angle_beta   90.00
_cell.angle_gamma   90.00
#
_symmetry.space_group_name_H-M   'P 1'
#
loop_
_entity.id
_entity.type
_entity.pdbx_description
1 polymer ?
#
loop_
_entity_poly.entity_id
_entity_poly.type
_entity_poly.pdbx_seq_one_letter_code
_entity_poly.pdbx_strand_id
1 'polypeptide(L)'
;MYEPVYAHPFDNPIIWEGHSSIVEEIIHKPRKDNIALNKVKEIVCSVAASGLYNGILQGLERYNLTTKIPLLAAEKKGYHLLNASSQVSQCVEFNKMESVATSLCTS
;
A
#
# COMPACT_ATOMS: atom_id res chain seq x y z
N MET A 1 25.88 -18.79 -17.14
CA MET A 1 25.91 -17.33 -17.29
C MET A 1 24.56 -16.84 -16.75
N TYR A 2 24.53 -15.98 -15.74
CA TYR A 2 23.26 -15.45 -15.23
C TYR A 2 23.00 -14.10 -15.86
N GLU A 3 21.79 -13.91 -16.40
CA GLU A 3 21.35 -12.62 -16.88
C GLU A 3 20.77 -11.80 -15.72
N PRO A 4 21.05 -10.50 -15.65
CA PRO A 4 20.49 -9.64 -14.63
C PRO A 4 18.97 -9.48 -14.85
N VAL A 5 18.22 -9.51 -13.74
CA VAL A 5 16.78 -9.24 -13.73
C VAL A 5 16.54 -7.92 -12.99
N TYR A 6 15.77 -7.02 -13.59
CA TYR A 6 15.36 -5.79 -12.93
C TYR A 6 14.23 -6.07 -11.94
N ALA A 7 14.47 -5.78 -10.66
CA ALA A 7 13.47 -5.85 -9.61
C ALA A 7 12.82 -4.47 -9.43
N HIS A 8 11.67 -4.25 -10.07
CA HIS A 8 10.91 -3.02 -9.90
C HIS A 8 10.55 -2.84 -8.42
N PRO A 9 10.67 -1.66 -7.79
CA PRO A 9 10.44 -1.51 -6.35
C PRO A 9 8.97 -1.61 -5.89
N PHE A 10 7.98 -1.59 -6.80
CA PHE A 10 6.56 -1.52 -6.42
C PHE A 10 5.60 -1.99 -7.51
N ASP A 11 5.85 -1.74 -8.80
CA ASP A 11 4.94 -2.07 -9.90
C ASP A 11 5.22 -3.49 -10.43
N ASN A 12 4.95 -4.48 -9.59
CA ASN A 12 5.07 -5.88 -9.96
C ASN A 12 4.09 -6.72 -9.12
N PRO A 13 3.28 -7.60 -9.75
CA PRO A 13 2.33 -8.45 -9.04
C PRO A 13 2.96 -9.30 -7.92
N ILE A 14 4.19 -9.79 -8.10
CA ILE A 14 4.89 -10.59 -7.08
C ILE A 14 5.17 -9.76 -5.82
N ILE A 15 5.41 -8.46 -5.97
CA ILE A 15 5.63 -7.56 -4.84
C ILE A 15 4.31 -7.32 -4.09
N TRP A 16 3.21 -7.13 -4.81
CA TRP A 16 1.89 -6.98 -4.21
C TRP A 16 1.49 -8.25 -3.45
N GLU A 17 1.73 -9.42 -4.04
CA GLU A 17 1.51 -10.70 -3.38
C GLU A 17 2.34 -10.81 -2.09
N GLY A 18 3.64 -10.49 -2.14
CA GLY A 18 4.50 -10.46 -0.96
C GLY A 18 3.96 -9.52 0.12
N HIS A 19 3.58 -8.30 -0.25
CA HIS A 19 2.98 -7.34 0.68
C HIS A 19 1.62 -7.77 1.24
N SER A 20 0.83 -8.55 0.51
CA SER A 20 -0.50 -9.00 0.96
C SER A 20 -0.46 -9.83 2.24
N SER A 21 0.66 -10.49 2.50
CA SER A 21 0.90 -11.26 3.74
C SER A 21 0.75 -10.43 5.02
N ILE A 22 0.96 -9.11 4.96
CA ILE A 22 0.79 -8.22 6.13
C ILE A 22 -0.65 -8.24 6.66
N VAL A 23 -1.64 -8.45 5.79
CA VAL A 23 -3.04 -8.54 6.21
C VAL A 23 -3.27 -9.77 7.07
N GLU A 24 -2.59 -10.88 6.76
CA GLU A 24 -2.66 -12.09 7.60
C GLU A 24 -2.16 -11.78 9.01
N GLU A 25 -1.07 -11.02 9.14
CA GLU A 25 -0.58 -10.60 10.44
C GLU A 25 -1.56 -9.67 11.15
N ILE A 26 -2.14 -8.70 10.44
CA ILE A 26 -3.09 -7.72 11.00
C ILE A 26 -4.35 -8.39 11.52
N ILE A 27 -4.84 -9.46 10.88
CA ILE A 27 -6.08 -10.13 11.32
C ILE A 27 -5.83 -11.21 12.39
N HIS A 28 -4.62 -11.77 12.46
CA HIS A 28 -4.28 -12.84 13.39
C HIS A 28 -3.57 -12.36 14.67
N LYS A 29 -2.73 -11.32 14.64
CA LYS A 29 -2.08 -10.75 15.84
C LYS A 29 -3.09 -10.25 16.89
N PRO A 30 -4.15 -9.51 16.52
CA PRO A 30 -5.18 -9.09 17.48
C PRO A 30 -5.80 -10.25 18.27
N ARG A 31 -5.94 -11.44 17.67
CA ARG A 31 -6.43 -12.62 18.40
C ARG A 31 -5.49 -13.06 19.52
N LYS A 32 -4.17 -12.88 19.36
CA LYS A 32 -3.17 -13.18 20.40
C LYS A 32 -3.28 -12.20 21.57
N ASP A 33 -3.64 -10.96 21.30
CA ASP A 33 -3.78 -9.89 22.30
C ASP A 33 -5.23 -9.73 22.81
N ASN A 34 -6.13 -10.69 22.54
CA ASN A 34 -7.57 -10.64 22.85
C ASN A 34 -8.32 -9.43 22.26
N ILE A 35 -7.80 -8.84 21.18
CA ILE A 35 -8.45 -7.79 20.40
C ILE A 35 -9.26 -8.48 19.28
N ALA A 36 -10.58 -8.40 19.39
CA ALA A 36 -11.47 -8.90 18.35
C ALA A 36 -11.31 -8.09 17.05
N LEU A 37 -11.34 -8.77 15.90
CA LEU A 37 -11.14 -8.14 14.59
C LEU A 37 -12.16 -7.03 14.30
N ASN A 38 -13.38 -7.13 14.82
CA ASN A 38 -14.42 -6.09 14.71
C ASN A 38 -14.07 -4.77 15.43
N LYS A 39 -13.01 -4.76 16.25
CA LYS A 39 -12.46 -3.55 16.85
C LYS A 39 -11.46 -2.83 15.94
N VAL A 40 -10.94 -3.48 14.90
CA VAL A 40 -10.11 -2.82 13.88
C VAL A 40 -11.03 -1.91 13.07
N LYS A 41 -10.77 -0.60 13.11
CA LYS A 41 -11.62 0.41 12.47
C LYS A 41 -11.16 0.82 11.09
N GLU A 42 -9.85 0.78 10.85
CA GLU A 42 -9.23 1.26 9.63
C GLU A 42 -7.78 0.76 9.57
N ILE A 43 -7.24 0.65 8.36
CA ILE A 43 -5.81 0.49 8.10
C ILE A 43 -5.33 1.78 7.44
N VAL A 44 -4.34 2.43 8.02
CA VAL A 44 -3.68 3.60 7.42
C VAL A 44 -2.37 3.14 6.79
N CYS A 45 -2.25 3.33 5.47
CA CYS A 45 -1.07 2.97 4.70
C CYS A 45 -0.38 4.24 4.22
N SER A 46 0.89 4.44 4.54
CA SER A 46 1.70 5.46 3.87
C SER A 46 1.92 5.07 2.41
N VAL A 47 1.57 5.93 1.47
CA VAL A 47 1.66 5.65 0.04
C VAL A 47 2.72 6.54 -0.60
N ALA A 48 3.66 5.88 -1.25
CA ALA A 48 4.66 6.48 -2.15
C ALA A 48 4.23 6.21 -3.59
N ALA A 49 4.19 4.92 -3.88
CA ALA A 49 3.64 4.27 -5.03
C ALA A 49 2.66 3.20 -4.53
N SER A 50 1.88 2.63 -5.44
CA SER A 50 0.76 1.73 -5.10
C SER A 50 1.17 0.33 -4.62
N GLY A 51 2.46 -0.01 -4.53
CA GLY A 51 2.92 -1.38 -4.22
C GLY A 51 2.35 -1.97 -2.92
N LEU A 52 2.60 -1.32 -1.77
CA LEU A 52 2.08 -1.75 -0.48
C LEU A 52 0.55 -1.61 -0.40
N TYR A 53 0.00 -0.53 -0.95
CA TYR A 53 -1.44 -0.29 -0.99
C TYR A 53 -2.18 -1.41 -1.72
N ASN A 54 -1.69 -1.81 -2.90
CA ASN A 54 -2.24 -2.91 -3.70
C ASN A 54 -2.12 -4.24 -2.96
N GLY A 55 -0.97 -4.50 -2.30
CA GLY A 55 -0.80 -5.70 -1.49
C GLY A 55 -1.81 -5.78 -0.34
N ILE A 56 -2.00 -4.69 0.41
CA ILE A 56 -2.99 -4.65 1.49
C ILE A 56 -4.40 -4.86 0.94
N LEU A 57 -4.75 -4.21 -0.18
CA LEU A 57 -6.06 -4.37 -0.81
C LEU A 57 -6.29 -5.83 -1.23
N GLN A 58 -5.33 -6.48 -1.89
CA GLN A 58 -5.38 -7.90 -2.26
C GLN A 58 -5.53 -8.81 -1.03
N GLY A 59 -4.81 -8.51 0.06
CA GLY A 59 -4.94 -9.23 1.31
C GLY A 59 -6.34 -9.09 1.90
N LEU A 60 -6.90 -7.88 1.92
CA LEU A 60 -8.27 -7.65 2.40
C LEU A 60 -9.31 -8.36 1.53
N GLU A 61 -9.12 -8.38 0.21
CA GLU A 61 -9.96 -9.14 -0.73
C GLU A 61 -9.92 -10.64 -0.43
N ARG A 62 -8.72 -11.21 -0.25
CA ARG A 62 -8.52 -12.63 0.09
C ARG A 62 -9.31 -13.06 1.32
N TYR A 63 -9.46 -12.17 2.31
CA TYR A 63 -10.21 -12.45 3.55
C TYR A 63 -11.65 -11.90 3.55
N ASN A 64 -12.14 -11.35 2.44
CA ASN A 64 -13.47 -10.73 2.35
C ASN A 64 -13.68 -9.61 3.40
N LEU A 65 -12.67 -8.75 3.57
CA LEU A 65 -12.64 -7.68 4.56
C LEU A 65 -12.72 -6.27 3.97
N THR A 66 -12.70 -6.13 2.64
CA THR A 66 -12.75 -4.83 1.94
C THR A 66 -13.95 -3.96 2.31
N THR A 67 -15.09 -4.58 2.63
CA THR A 67 -16.30 -3.87 3.08
C THR A 67 -16.35 -3.62 4.60
N LYS A 68 -15.41 -4.20 5.36
CA LYS A 68 -15.40 -4.16 6.83
C LYS A 68 -14.29 -3.26 7.39
N ILE A 69 -13.15 -3.21 6.72
CA ILE A 69 -11.96 -2.48 7.15
C ILE A 69 -11.58 -1.51 6.04
N PRO A 70 -11.88 -0.21 6.18
CA PRO A 70 -11.42 0.84 5.29
C PRO A 70 -9.88 0.86 5.21
N LEU A 71 -9.37 1.19 4.03
CA LEU A 71 -7.95 1.40 3.78
C LEU A 71 -7.71 2.87 3.39
N LEU A 72 -7.06 3.62 4.27
CA LEU A 72 -6.71 5.01 4.05
C LEU A 72 -5.30 5.12 3.46
N ALA A 73 -5.20 5.71 2.27
CA ALA A 73 -3.94 6.10 1.68
C ALA A 73 -3.47 7.44 2.25
N ALA A 74 -2.37 7.42 3.00
CA ALA A 74 -1.72 8.61 3.54
C ALA A 74 -0.55 9.01 2.65
N GLU A 75 -0.72 10.08 1.89
CA GLU A 75 0.31 10.67 1.04
C GLU A 75 0.84 11.98 1.63
N LYS A 76 2.04 12.38 1.21
CA LYS A 76 2.59 13.68 1.61
C LYS A 76 1.95 14.79 0.79
N LYS A 77 1.52 15.86 1.46
CA LYS A 77 1.08 17.09 0.76
C LYS A 77 2.21 17.61 -0.14
N GLY A 78 1.89 17.84 -1.42
CA GLY A 78 2.86 18.20 -2.46
C GLY A 78 3.46 17.01 -3.23
N TYR A 79 3.29 15.78 -2.74
CA TYR A 79 3.75 14.53 -3.36
C TYR A 79 2.67 13.45 -3.20
N HIS A 80 1.53 13.70 -3.82
CA HIS A 80 0.29 12.94 -3.65
C HIS A 80 -0.13 12.37 -5.00
N LEU A 81 0.72 11.50 -5.54
CA LEU A 81 0.60 10.92 -6.87
C LEU A 81 -0.68 10.11 -7.03
N LEU A 82 -1.01 9.27 -6.04
CA LEU A 82 -2.21 8.44 -6.07
C LEU A 82 -3.46 9.33 -6.06
N ASN A 83 -3.52 10.32 -5.18
CA ASN A 83 -4.64 11.25 -5.12
C ASN A 83 -4.76 12.08 -6.41
N ALA A 84 -3.66 12.63 -6.92
CA ALA A 84 -3.65 13.41 -8.16
C ALA A 84 -4.10 12.55 -9.36
N SER A 85 -3.54 11.34 -9.49
CA SER A 85 -3.87 10.41 -10.57
C SER A 85 -5.32 9.94 -10.51
N SER A 86 -5.85 9.71 -9.30
CA SER A 86 -7.26 9.33 -9.10
C SER A 86 -8.24 10.41 -9.59
N GLN A 87 -7.90 11.69 -9.37
CA GLN A 87 -8.75 12.80 -9.80
C GLN A 87 -8.81 12.98 -11.33
N VAL A 88 -7.74 12.62 -12.04
CA VAL A 88 -7.65 12.78 -13.51
C VAL A 88 -7.74 11.45 -14.28
N SER A 89 -7.86 10.32 -13.58
CA SER A 89 -7.87 8.97 -14.15
C SER A 89 -6.67 8.66 -15.07
N GLN A 90 -5.51 9.24 -14.79
CA GLN A 90 -4.28 9.11 -15.56
C GLN A 90 -3.06 9.17 -14.63
N CYS A 91 -1.92 8.63 -15.08
CA CYS A 91 -0.66 8.76 -14.34
C CYS A 91 -0.20 10.22 -14.38
N VAL A 92 0.11 10.79 -13.22
CA VAL A 92 0.67 12.13 -13.05
C VAL A 92 2.11 11.98 -12.59
N GLU A 93 3.00 12.90 -12.98
CA GLU A 93 4.40 12.92 -12.53
C GLU A 93 4.73 14.26 -11.85
N PHE A 94 5.61 14.24 -10.85
CA PHE A 94 6.11 15.45 -10.18
C PHE A 94 7.63 15.62 -10.39
N ASN A 95 8.04 16.78 -10.93
CA ASN A 95 9.41 17.02 -11.40
C ASN A 95 10.46 17.34 -10.31
N LYS A 96 10.08 17.58 -9.05
CA LYS A 96 11.04 17.96 -8.00
C LYS A 96 10.59 17.44 -6.65
N MET A 97 11.34 16.52 -6.06
CA MET A 97 11.02 15.86 -4.79
C MET A 97 12.03 16.16 -3.69
N GLU A 98 11.62 16.99 -2.71
CA GLU A 98 12.33 17.19 -1.45
C GLU A 98 11.42 16.77 -0.28
N SER A 99 11.84 15.74 0.45
CA SER A 99 11.10 15.20 1.60
C SER A 99 12.02 14.54 2.61
N VAL A 100 11.66 14.66 3.89
CA VAL A 100 12.23 13.84 4.97
C VAL A 100 11.81 12.37 4.82
N ALA A 101 10.59 12.12 4.33
CA ALA A 101 10.12 10.78 4.00
C ALA A 101 10.58 10.41 2.57
N THR A 102 11.88 10.10 2.43
CA THR A 102 12.52 9.84 1.14
C THR A 102 11.96 8.62 0.41
N SER A 103 11.51 7.59 1.16
CA SER A 103 10.84 6.42 0.60
C SER A 103 9.45 6.72 0.03
N LEU A 104 8.88 7.91 0.33
CA LEU A 104 7.59 8.37 -0.21
C LEU A 104 7.75 9.24 -1.47
N CYS A 105 8.98 9.53 -1.88
CA CYS A 105 9.26 10.30 -3.09
C CYS A 105 9.33 9.37 -4.30
N THR A 106 8.18 9.09 -4.91
CA THR A 106 8.12 8.46 -6.24
C THR A 106 7.76 9.54 -7.27
N SER A 107 8.43 9.50 -8.44
CA SER A 107 8.16 10.38 -9.59
C SER A 107 7.21 9.72 -10.55
#